data_AF-A0A0E0E0V0-F1
#
_entry.id   AF-A0A0E0E0V0-F1
#
_cell.length_a   1.000
_cell.length_b   1.000
_cell.length_c   1.000
_cell.angle_alpha   90.00
_cell.angle_beta   90.00
_cell.angle_gamma   90.00
#
_symmetry.space_group_name_H-M   'P 1'
#
loop_
_entity.id
_entity.type
_entity.pdbx_description
1 polymer ?
#
loop_
_entity_poly.entity_id
_entity_poly.type
_entity_poly.pdbx_seq_one_letter_code
_entity_poly.pdbx_strand_id
1 'polypeptide(L)'
;MSWYDKESKQTKYKDVPATAIDLFKECHRSSKNGFSESVKNIIANMEAIIDDPLQDGEEPKNCNEVISQVMPKTNFLQNVGLESAAPKRNGKAIVAAWVQELEAELDAERQDTAKLREKLHGQQHELDSLKKKVDEAEAARMQQLEETERLQKSSDETNALLRRLLALNTSFGEPR
;
A
#
# COMPACT_ATOMS: atom_id res chain seq x y z
N MET A 1 -23.34 -36.72 46.58
CA MET A 1 -22.90 -35.37 46.21
C MET A 1 -22.10 -34.79 47.36
N SER A 2 -20.76 -34.82 47.28
CA SER A 2 -19.88 -34.21 48.29
C SER A 2 -19.55 -32.79 47.86
N TRP A 3 -19.93 -31.81 48.68
CA TRP A 3 -19.77 -30.37 48.45
C TRP A 3 -18.36 -29.84 48.83
N TYR A 4 -17.37 -30.72 48.97
CA TYR A 4 -16.10 -30.40 49.61
C TYR A 4 -14.93 -30.02 48.68
N ASP A 5 -15.18 -29.68 47.41
CA ASP A 5 -14.11 -29.50 46.42
C ASP A 5 -14.03 -28.08 45.79
N LYS A 6 -14.85 -27.14 46.30
CA LYS A 6 -14.86 -25.75 45.82
C LYS A 6 -13.93 -24.83 46.63
N GLU A 7 -13.70 -25.12 47.91
CA GLU A 7 -12.84 -24.29 48.78
C GLU A 7 -11.34 -24.61 48.66
N SER A 8 -10.97 -25.83 48.24
CA SER A 8 -9.54 -26.20 48.13
C SER A 8 -8.82 -25.45 46.98
N LYS A 9 -9.55 -25.06 45.94
CA LYS A 9 -8.99 -24.43 44.73
C LYS A 9 -8.58 -22.97 44.91
N GLN A 10 -9.11 -22.26 45.90
CA GLN A 10 -8.75 -20.85 46.16
C GLN A 10 -7.49 -20.66 47.01
N THR A 11 -6.90 -21.73 47.56
CA THR A 11 -5.74 -21.60 48.46
C THR A 11 -4.39 -21.49 47.75
N LYS A 12 -4.34 -21.70 46.41
CA LYS A 12 -3.09 -21.80 45.64
C LYS A 12 -2.60 -20.49 45.02
N TYR A 13 -3.50 -19.52 44.81
CA TYR A 13 -3.24 -18.26 44.11
C TYR A 13 -3.44 -17.05 45.04
N LYS A 14 -2.79 -17.07 46.22
CA LYS A 14 -3.03 -16.06 47.26
C LYS A 14 -2.50 -14.66 46.92
N ASP A 15 -1.52 -14.54 46.02
CA ASP A 15 -0.87 -13.26 45.71
C ASP A 15 -0.84 -12.88 44.22
N VAL A 16 -1.20 -13.80 43.30
CA VAL A 16 -1.24 -13.55 41.84
C VAL A 16 -2.50 -14.20 41.25
N PRO A 17 -3.37 -13.45 40.55
CA PRO A 17 -4.52 -14.02 39.86
C PRO A 17 -4.08 -15.06 38.82
N ALA A 18 -4.71 -16.23 38.80
CA ALA A 18 -4.43 -17.25 37.79
C ALA A 18 -4.69 -16.70 36.38
N THR A 19 -3.74 -16.88 35.47
CA THR A 19 -3.94 -16.51 34.06
C THR A 19 -4.91 -17.47 33.39
N ALA A 20 -5.46 -17.09 32.24
CA ALA A 20 -6.33 -17.95 31.45
C ALA A 20 -5.67 -19.29 31.09
N ILE A 21 -4.36 -19.26 30.84
CA ILE A 21 -3.56 -20.45 30.52
C ILE A 21 -3.37 -21.32 31.77
N ASP A 22 -3.20 -20.73 32.95
CA ASP A 22 -3.13 -21.48 34.21
C ASP A 22 -4.44 -22.22 34.48
N LEU A 23 -5.57 -21.53 34.28
CA LEU A 23 -6.90 -22.13 34.39
C LEU A 23 -7.10 -23.25 33.35
N PHE A 24 -6.60 -23.05 32.12
CA PHE A 24 -6.67 -24.06 31.06
C PHE A 24 -5.87 -25.31 31.43
N LYS A 25 -4.62 -25.12 31.89
CA LYS A 25 -3.75 -26.19 32.39
C LYS A 25 -4.39 -26.90 33.58
N GLU A 26 -5.03 -26.20 34.50
CA GLU A 26 -5.69 -26.81 35.65
C GLU A 26 -6.92 -27.63 35.24
N CYS A 27 -7.75 -27.12 34.34
CA CYS A 27 -8.96 -27.80 33.86
C CYS A 27 -8.68 -29.09 33.09
N HIS A 28 -7.55 -29.15 32.37
CA HIS A 28 -7.23 -30.27 31.49
C HIS A 28 -6.20 -31.26 32.08
N ARG A 29 -5.72 -31.04 33.31
CA ARG A 29 -4.78 -31.93 33.97
C ARG A 29 -5.49 -33.08 34.67
N SER A 30 -5.34 -34.30 34.14
CA SER A 30 -5.77 -35.51 34.83
C SER A 30 -4.84 -35.85 35.99
N SER A 31 -5.39 -36.26 37.13
CA SER A 31 -4.62 -36.76 38.27
C SER A 31 -3.95 -38.11 38.00
N LYS A 32 -4.46 -38.89 37.05
CA LYS A 32 -3.93 -40.23 36.71
C LYS A 32 -2.93 -40.19 35.55
N ASN A 33 -3.25 -39.40 34.51
CA ASN A 33 -2.53 -39.47 33.23
C ASN A 33 -1.90 -38.13 32.81
N GLY A 34 -1.98 -37.08 33.63
CA GLY A 34 -1.51 -35.75 33.25
C GLY A 34 -2.29 -35.14 32.08
N PHE A 35 -1.59 -34.49 31.14
CA PHE A 35 -2.19 -33.88 29.95
C PHE A 35 -2.30 -34.87 28.79
N SER A 36 -3.42 -34.84 28.06
CA SER A 36 -3.53 -35.56 26.78
C SER A 36 -2.63 -34.93 25.72
N GLU A 37 -2.29 -35.69 24.69
CA GLU A 37 -1.38 -35.21 23.63
C GLU A 37 -1.94 -33.98 22.90
N SER A 38 -3.26 -33.96 22.66
CA SER A 38 -3.95 -32.79 22.09
C SER A 38 -3.83 -31.56 22.99
N VAL A 39 -3.95 -31.72 24.31
CA VAL A 39 -3.83 -30.60 25.26
C VAL A 39 -2.38 -30.10 25.34
N LYS A 40 -1.39 -30.99 25.29
CA LYS A 40 0.02 -30.58 25.24
C LYS A 40 0.33 -29.74 24.00
N ASN A 41 -0.17 -30.14 22.84
CA ASN A 41 0.01 -29.39 21.60
C ASN A 41 -0.61 -27.98 21.71
N ILE A 42 -1.82 -27.90 22.26
CA ILE A 42 -2.50 -26.62 22.49
C ILE A 42 -1.70 -25.73 23.45
N ILE A 43 -1.20 -26.27 24.57
CA ILE A 43 -0.36 -25.54 25.52
C ILE A 43 0.91 -25.02 24.84
N ALA A 44 1.60 -25.87 24.07
CA ALA A 44 2.82 -25.50 23.36
C ALA A 44 2.56 -24.37 22.34
N ASN A 45 1.43 -24.40 21.63
CA ASN A 45 1.05 -23.32 20.72
C ASN A 45 0.76 -22.01 21.45
N MET A 46 0.12 -22.06 22.62
CA MET A 46 -0.13 -20.86 23.44
C MET A 46 1.19 -20.26 23.94
N GLU A 47 2.12 -21.09 24.41
CA GLU A 47 3.45 -20.66 24.87
C GLU A 47 4.28 -20.07 23.71
N ALA A 48 4.27 -20.70 22.54
CA ALA A 48 4.97 -20.19 21.36
C ALA A 48 4.46 -18.82 20.89
N ILE A 49 3.15 -18.52 21.02
CA ILE A 49 2.59 -17.21 20.67
C ILE A 49 2.99 -16.13 21.68
N ILE A 50 3.16 -16.49 22.95
CA ILE A 50 3.58 -15.55 24.01
C ILE A 50 5.07 -15.24 23.90
N ASP A 51 5.86 -16.26 23.57
CA ASP A 51 7.32 -16.14 23.44
C ASP A 51 7.75 -15.55 22.09
N ASP A 52 6.81 -15.29 21.17
CA ASP A 52 7.08 -14.69 19.86
C ASP A 52 7.55 -13.24 20.05
N PRO A 53 8.76 -12.87 19.57
CA PRO A 53 9.28 -11.52 19.73
C PRO A 53 8.38 -10.51 19.01
N LEU A 54 7.87 -9.54 19.77
CA LEU A 54 7.02 -8.47 19.24
C LEU A 54 7.74 -7.69 18.15
N GLN A 55 7.06 -7.46 17.03
CA GLN A 55 7.52 -6.49 16.03
C GLN A 55 7.39 -5.07 16.61
N ASP A 56 8.31 -4.19 16.21
CA ASP A 56 8.44 -2.84 16.77
C ASP A 56 7.10 -2.07 16.67
N GLY A 57 6.46 -1.86 17.82
CA GLY A 57 5.17 -1.16 17.94
C GLY A 57 3.93 -2.02 18.25
N GLU A 58 4.03 -3.35 18.32
CA GLU A 58 2.89 -4.23 18.71
C GLU A 58 2.83 -4.43 20.24
N GLU A 59 1.63 -4.34 20.82
CA GLU A 59 1.41 -4.56 22.25
C GLU A 59 1.45 -6.08 22.56
N PRO A 60 2.07 -6.52 23.68
CA PRO A 60 2.12 -7.93 24.03
C PRO A 60 0.72 -8.56 24.11
N LYS A 61 0.49 -9.64 23.36
CA LYS A 61 -0.79 -10.37 23.39
C LYS A 61 -1.08 -10.88 24.80
N ASN A 62 -2.28 -10.62 25.28
CA ASN A 62 -2.69 -11.11 26.59
C ASN A 62 -3.13 -12.59 26.53
N CYS A 63 -3.10 -13.29 27.66
CA CYS A 63 -3.43 -14.72 27.71
C CYS A 63 -4.85 -15.05 27.20
N ASN A 64 -5.80 -14.11 27.27
CA ASN A 64 -7.16 -14.33 26.77
C ASN A 64 -7.18 -14.33 25.23
N GLU A 65 -6.49 -13.38 24.61
CA GLU A 65 -6.31 -13.31 23.16
C GLU A 65 -5.61 -14.54 22.61
N VAL A 66 -4.57 -15.01 23.30
CA VAL A 66 -3.84 -16.23 22.93
C VAL A 66 -4.77 -17.45 22.94
N ILE A 67 -5.63 -17.59 23.95
CA ILE A 67 -6.62 -18.68 24.00
C ILE A 67 -7.65 -18.56 22.86
N SER A 68 -8.15 -17.36 22.59
CA SER A 68 -9.08 -17.12 21.48
C SER A 68 -8.46 -17.42 20.12
N GLN A 69 -7.16 -17.15 19.95
CA GLN A 69 -6.43 -17.43 18.72
C GLN A 69 -6.19 -18.94 18.53
N VAL A 70 -5.73 -19.64 19.57
CA VAL A 70 -5.40 -21.08 19.48
C VAL A 70 -6.67 -21.93 19.43
N MET A 71 -7.75 -21.50 20.09
CA MET A 71 -8.98 -22.26 20.25
C MET A 71 -10.26 -21.42 19.98
N PRO A 72 -10.44 -20.89 18.76
CA PRO A 72 -11.48 -19.91 18.44
C PRO A 72 -12.92 -20.45 18.53
N LYS A 73 -13.08 -21.78 18.53
CA LYS A 73 -14.39 -22.45 18.61
C LYS A 73 -14.80 -22.82 20.03
N THR A 74 -14.03 -22.43 21.04
CA THR A 74 -14.28 -22.84 22.42
C THR A 74 -14.97 -21.75 23.23
N ASN A 75 -15.89 -22.15 24.09
CA ASN A 75 -16.48 -21.25 25.09
C ASN A 75 -15.65 -21.25 26.39
N PHE A 76 -14.35 -21.58 26.31
CA PHE A 76 -13.52 -21.78 27.50
C PHE A 76 -13.43 -20.52 28.35
N LEU A 77 -13.08 -19.38 27.76
CA LEU A 77 -12.95 -18.09 28.45
C LEU A 77 -14.26 -17.65 29.12
N GLN A 78 -15.40 -17.91 28.47
CA GLN A 78 -16.73 -17.67 29.04
C GLN A 78 -17.03 -18.60 30.22
N ASN A 79 -16.69 -19.89 30.11
CA ASN A 79 -16.92 -20.88 31.15
C ASN A 79 -16.06 -20.63 32.41
N VAL A 80 -14.86 -20.08 32.24
CA VAL A 80 -13.98 -19.71 33.36
C VAL A 80 -14.23 -18.29 33.87
N GLY A 81 -15.21 -17.57 33.33
CA GLY A 81 -15.60 -16.24 33.77
C GLY A 81 -14.60 -15.13 33.43
N LEU A 82 -13.67 -15.38 32.51
CA LEU A 82 -12.70 -14.39 32.03
C LEU A 82 -13.24 -13.56 30.85
N GLU A 83 -14.29 -14.04 30.18
CA GLU A 83 -15.02 -13.31 29.16
C GLU A 83 -16.50 -13.28 29.53
N SER A 84 -17.13 -12.11 29.50
CA SER A 84 -18.59 -12.02 29.67
C SER A 84 -19.25 -12.70 28.47
N ALA A 85 -20.24 -13.57 28.70
CA ALA A 85 -21.13 -14.01 27.63
C ALA A 85 -21.73 -12.75 26.99
N ALA A 86 -21.30 -12.43 25.77
CA ALA A 86 -21.74 -11.21 25.11
C ALA A 86 -23.28 -11.23 25.04
N PRO A 87 -23.98 -10.10 25.28
CA PRO A 87 -25.35 -9.98 24.81
C PRO A 87 -25.31 -10.32 23.32
N LYS A 88 -26.14 -11.24 22.84
CA LYS A 88 -26.20 -11.60 21.40
C LYS A 88 -26.40 -10.34 20.56
N ARG A 89 -25.31 -9.68 20.18
CA ARG A 89 -25.31 -8.62 19.17
C ARG A 89 -25.52 -9.34 17.87
N ASN A 90 -26.68 -9.10 17.28
CA ASN A 90 -27.10 -9.63 15.99
C ASN A 90 -25.99 -9.43 14.95
N GLY A 91 -25.29 -10.50 14.55
CA GLY A 91 -24.22 -10.45 13.54
C GLY A 91 -24.64 -9.78 12.23
N LYS A 92 -25.94 -9.71 11.95
CA LYS A 92 -26.53 -8.96 10.85
C LYS A 92 -26.22 -7.46 10.88
N ALA A 93 -26.17 -6.82 12.05
CA ALA A 93 -25.87 -5.40 12.16
C ALA A 93 -24.39 -5.09 11.92
N ILE A 94 -23.49 -5.98 12.37
CA ILE A 94 -22.04 -5.85 12.12
C ILE A 94 -21.75 -6.04 10.63
N VAL A 95 -22.33 -7.07 10.01
CA VAL A 95 -22.18 -7.30 8.57
C VAL A 95 -22.74 -6.13 7.77
N ALA A 96 -23.87 -5.55 8.16
CA ALA A 96 -24.42 -4.38 7.49
C ALA A 96 -23.50 -3.15 7.57
N ALA A 97 -22.87 -2.90 8.73
CA ALA A 97 -21.92 -1.81 8.90
C ALA A 97 -20.66 -2.01 8.04
N TRP A 98 -20.11 -3.22 7.99
CA TRP A 98 -18.95 -3.54 7.14
C TRP A 98 -19.26 -3.43 5.65
N VAL A 99 -20.46 -3.83 5.22
CA VAL A 99 -20.88 -3.67 3.83
C VAL A 99 -20.98 -2.19 3.48
N GLN A 100 -21.55 -1.35 4.35
CA GLN A 100 -21.63 0.09 4.12
C GLN A 100 -20.24 0.75 4.06
N GLU A 101 -19.32 0.34 4.91
CA GLU A 101 -17.94 0.83 4.90
C GLU A 101 -17.22 0.46 3.61
N LEU A 102 -17.32 -0.80 3.18
CA LEU A 102 -16.74 -1.26 1.91
C LEU A 102 -17.37 -0.59 0.68
N GLU A 103 -18.68 -0.33 0.72
CA GLU A 103 -19.36 0.41 -0.35
C GLU A 103 -18.85 1.85 -0.44
N ALA A 104 -18.66 2.52 0.71
CA ALA A 104 -18.12 3.87 0.75
C ALA A 104 -16.68 3.93 0.24
N GLU A 105 -15.83 2.97 0.61
CA GLU A 105 -14.45 2.89 0.15
C GLU A 105 -14.38 2.60 -1.36
N LEU A 106 -15.22 1.70 -1.87
CA LEU A 106 -15.32 1.42 -3.30
C LEU A 106 -15.74 2.66 -4.11
N ASP A 107 -16.69 3.44 -3.60
CA ASP A 107 -17.14 4.67 -4.26
C ASP A 107 -16.08 5.77 -4.22
N ALA A 108 -15.32 5.89 -3.12
CA ALA A 108 -14.17 6.79 -3.05
C ALA A 108 -13.09 6.41 -4.09
N GLU A 109 -12.73 5.13 -4.16
CA GLU A 109 -11.74 4.62 -5.13
C GLU A 109 -12.20 4.84 -6.58
N ARG A 110 -13.50 4.66 -6.86
CA ARG A 110 -14.08 4.96 -8.17
C ARG A 110 -13.96 6.43 -8.53
N GLN A 111 -14.22 7.32 -7.59
CA GLN A 111 -14.06 8.76 -7.81
C GLN A 111 -12.60 9.14 -8.07
N ASP A 112 -11.68 8.57 -7.31
CA ASP A 112 -10.25 8.85 -7.49
C ASP A 112 -9.72 8.29 -8.81
N THR A 113 -10.14 7.08 -9.18
CA THR A 113 -9.87 6.52 -10.50
C THR A 113 -10.45 7.40 -11.61
N ALA A 114 -11.64 7.97 -11.44
CA ALA A 114 -12.24 8.88 -12.42
C ALA A 114 -11.41 10.18 -12.58
N LYS A 115 -10.97 10.79 -11.48
CA LYS A 115 -10.09 11.98 -11.49
C LYS A 115 -8.75 11.67 -12.18
N LEU A 116 -8.17 10.49 -11.94
CA LEU A 116 -6.94 10.07 -12.59
C LEU A 116 -7.12 9.91 -14.10
N ARG A 117 -8.23 9.32 -14.55
CA ARG A 117 -8.55 9.21 -15.98
C ARG A 117 -8.72 10.59 -16.64
N GLU A 118 -9.39 11.52 -15.97
CA GLU A 118 -9.54 12.90 -16.46
C GLU A 118 -8.18 13.59 -16.62
N LYS A 119 -7.30 13.49 -15.62
CA LYS A 119 -5.93 14.02 -15.70
C LYS A 119 -5.14 13.40 -16.84
N LEU A 120 -5.24 12.09 -17.02
CA LEU A 120 -4.56 11.39 -18.11
C LEU A 120 -5.06 11.87 -19.49
N HIS A 121 -6.36 12.05 -19.64
CA HIS A 121 -6.95 12.60 -20.87
C HIS A 121 -6.48 14.04 -21.13
N GLY A 122 -6.41 14.87 -20.08
CA GLY A 122 -5.85 16.22 -20.17
C GLY A 122 -4.39 16.22 -20.63
N GLN A 123 -3.55 15.37 -20.02
CA GLN A 123 -2.15 15.22 -20.41
C GLN A 123 -1.99 14.72 -21.85
N GLN A 124 -2.83 13.78 -22.29
CA GLN A 124 -2.80 13.30 -23.66
C GLN A 124 -3.11 14.43 -24.66
N HIS A 125 -4.13 15.24 -24.37
CA HIS A 125 -4.48 16.38 -25.21
C HIS A 125 -3.37 17.44 -25.25
N GLU A 126 -2.71 17.72 -24.12
CA GLU A 126 -1.54 18.61 -24.08
C GLU A 126 -0.37 18.08 -24.92
N LEU A 127 -0.08 16.78 -24.84
CA LEU A 127 0.98 16.15 -25.64
C LEU A 127 0.68 16.23 -27.14
N ASP A 128 -0.57 15.97 -27.55
CA ASP A 128 -0.97 16.07 -28.95
C ASP A 128 -0.86 17.51 -29.46
N SER A 129 -1.24 18.50 -28.64
CA SER A 129 -1.09 19.92 -28.95
C SER A 129 0.38 20.32 -29.09
N LEU A 130 1.23 19.87 -28.17
CA LEU A 130 2.66 20.17 -28.19
C LEU A 130 3.35 19.54 -29.40
N LYS A 131 3.02 18.28 -29.71
CA LYS A 131 3.53 17.57 -30.89
C LYS A 131 3.21 18.34 -32.17
N LYS A 132 1.96 18.77 -32.33
CA LYS A 132 1.56 19.59 -33.49
C LYS A 132 2.38 20.88 -33.60
N LYS A 133 2.62 21.58 -32.48
CA LYS A 133 3.46 22.79 -32.47
C LYS A 133 4.92 22.51 -32.83
N VAL A 134 5.46 21.37 -32.40
CA VAL A 134 6.82 20.95 -32.76
C VAL A 134 6.91 20.67 -34.26
N ASP A 135 5.95 19.92 -34.82
CA ASP A 135 5.90 19.62 -36.25
C ASP A 135 5.80 20.91 -37.09
N GLU A 136 4.95 21.86 -36.68
CA GLU A 136 4.81 23.16 -37.33
C GLU A 136 6.09 24.01 -37.24
N ALA A 137 6.74 24.03 -36.06
CA ALA A 137 7.98 24.76 -35.86
C ALA A 137 9.15 24.16 -36.66
N GLU A 138 9.20 22.83 -36.77
CA GLU A 138 10.21 22.15 -37.58
C GLU A 138 10.03 22.44 -39.07
N ALA A 139 8.78 22.40 -39.56
CA ALA A 139 8.47 22.77 -40.95
C ALA A 139 8.84 24.23 -41.24
N ALA A 140 8.51 25.17 -40.35
CA ALA A 140 8.88 26.57 -40.49
C ALA A 140 10.41 26.77 -40.50
N ARG A 141 11.13 26.05 -39.63
CA ARG A 141 12.59 26.07 -39.60
C ARG A 141 13.20 25.56 -40.90
N MET A 142 12.63 24.52 -41.50
CA MET A 142 13.09 23.97 -42.78
C MET A 142 12.93 25.00 -43.90
N GLN A 143 11.77 25.66 -43.99
CA GLN A 143 11.53 26.74 -44.96
C GLN A 143 12.52 27.90 -44.80
N GLN A 144 12.81 28.30 -43.55
CA GLN A 144 13.79 29.37 -43.29
C GLN A 144 15.21 28.97 -43.73
N LEU A 145 15.61 27.72 -43.53
CA LEU A 145 16.91 27.22 -44.00
C LEU A 145 17.00 27.27 -45.53
N GLU A 146 15.97 26.81 -46.24
CA GLU A 146 15.91 26.87 -47.71
C GLU A 146 15.97 28.32 -48.23
N GLU A 147 15.24 29.25 -47.59
CA GLU A 147 15.29 30.66 -47.96
C GLU A 147 16.68 31.27 -47.73
N THR A 148 17.31 30.93 -46.60
CA THR A 148 18.66 31.41 -46.27
C THR A 148 19.69 30.90 -47.27
N GLU A 149 19.61 29.62 -47.66
CA GLU A 149 20.49 29.05 -48.68
C GLU A 149 20.29 29.74 -50.04
N ARG A 150 19.04 30.01 -50.43
CA ARG A 150 18.73 30.72 -51.68
C ARG A 150 19.28 32.14 -51.67
N LEU A 151 19.12 32.88 -50.57
CA LEU A 151 19.67 34.23 -50.42
C LEU A 151 21.20 34.23 -50.43
N GLN A 152 21.82 33.25 -49.76
CA GLN A 152 23.27 33.08 -49.77
C GLN A 152 23.80 32.88 -51.20
N LYS A 153 23.18 31.97 -51.97
CA LYS A 153 23.55 31.72 -53.36
C LYS A 153 23.40 32.98 -54.22
N SER A 154 22.30 33.71 -54.08
CA SER A 154 22.08 34.97 -54.81
C SER A 154 23.11 36.05 -54.43
N SER A 155 23.47 36.14 -53.16
CA SER A 155 24.53 37.04 -52.67
C SER A 155 25.89 36.66 -53.27
N ASP A 156 26.24 35.38 -53.30
CA ASP A 156 27.51 34.90 -53.88
C ASP A 156 27.61 35.18 -55.38
N GLU A 157 26.52 34.97 -56.12
CA GLU A 157 26.41 35.31 -57.55
C GLU A 157 26.60 36.81 -57.79
N THR A 158 25.93 37.65 -56.98
CA THR A 158 26.05 39.11 -57.05
C THR A 158 27.47 39.56 -56.75
N ASN A 159 28.09 39.01 -55.70
CA ASN A 159 29.47 39.30 -55.34
C ASN A 159 30.46 38.88 -56.44
N ALA A 160 30.23 37.74 -57.09
CA ALA A 160 31.04 37.29 -58.22
C ALA A 160 30.93 38.24 -59.42
N LEU A 161 29.73 38.75 -59.71
CA LEU A 161 29.52 39.75 -60.77
C LEU A 161 30.23 41.07 -60.46
N LEU A 162 30.10 41.57 -59.22
CA LEU A 162 30.78 42.79 -58.77
C LEU A 162 32.30 42.67 -58.90
N ARG A 163 32.89 41.55 -58.49
CA ARG A 163 34.33 41.29 -58.65
C ARG A 163 34.76 41.31 -60.12
N ARG A 164 33.96 40.74 -61.03
CA ARG A 164 34.24 40.78 -62.48
C ARG A 164 34.17 42.20 -63.03
N LEU A 165 33.16 42.99 -62.66
CA LEU A 165 33.04 44.39 -63.08
C LEU A 165 34.20 45.25 -62.59
N LEU A 166 34.62 45.07 -61.33
CA LEU A 166 35.78 45.77 -60.78
C LEU A 166 37.05 45.41 -61.53
N ALA A 167 37.29 44.12 -61.82
CA ALA A 167 38.44 43.66 -62.58
C ALA A 167 38.50 44.29 -63.99
N LEU A 168 37.35 44.42 -64.67
CA LEU A 168 37.25 45.11 -65.95
C LEU A 168 37.59 46.59 -65.83
N ASN A 169 37.08 47.30 -64.82
CA ASN A 169 37.40 48.73 -64.64
C ASN A 169 38.89 48.97 -64.29
N THR A 170 39.53 48.04 -63.59
CA THR A 170 40.97 48.13 -63.30
C THR A 170 41.87 47.86 -64.51
N SER A 171 41.43 47.07 -65.50
CA SER A 171 42.22 46.78 -66.70
C SER A 171 42.15 47.87 -67.78
N PHE A 172 41.20 48.81 -67.69
CA PHE A 172 41.12 49.99 -68.56
C PHE A 172 41.88 51.22 -68.00
N GLY A 173 42.45 51.12 -66.81
CA GLY A 173 43.09 52.24 -66.08
C GLY A 173 44.62 52.23 -66.04
N GLU A 174 45.31 51.40 -66.83
CA GLU A 174 46.78 51.46 -66.92
C GLU A 174 47.23 52.70 -67.72
N PRO A 175 48.03 53.62 -67.15
CA PRO A 175 48.61 54.72 -67.91
C PRO A 175 49.70 54.21 -68.85
N ARG A 176 49.63 54.61 -70.13
CA ARG A 176 50.72 54.47 -71.11
C ARG A 176 51.84 55.48 -70.87
#